data_AF-A0A9X2M9Z5-F1
#
_entry.id   AF-A0A9X2M9Z5-F1
#
_cell.length_a   1.000
_cell.length_b   1.000
_cell.length_c   1.000
_cell.angle_alpha   90.00
_cell.angle_beta   90.00
_cell.angle_gamma   90.00
#
_symmetry.space_group_name_H-M   'P 1'
#
loop_
_entity.id
_entity.type
_entity.pdbx_description
1 polymer ?
#
loop_
_entity_poly.entity_id
_entity_poly.type
_entity_poly.pdbx_seq_one_letter_code
_entity_poly.pdbx_strand_id
1 'polypeptide(L)'
;MERISLQNAEKIKEILLYNSIDNKSINLEYKNIKTIINIDGTTEREKSPLFDYMDMFNFLCSQENDNFQCVEINNKKYDLYMNIGGWGYEYDIPNMHIVLGTTFSKIGSKQYFSQLEISQALEDDKCIYLVKNISKLSGEGAISRLNSGLKERALKYERRNRLINRLKTTTKLYDDNEWMIVSKIRKEDLSDKEKYNNIFYSMIKDILNYSFTIEDIIAEDKILATVK
;
A
#
# COMPACT_ATOMS: atom_id res chain seq x y z
N MET A 1 19.46 7.35 -10.83
CA MET A 1 18.35 6.66 -10.15
C MET A 1 19.00 5.65 -9.25
N GLU A 2 18.72 5.73 -7.97
CA GLU A 2 19.40 4.95 -6.94
C GLU A 2 18.37 4.39 -5.97
N ARG A 3 18.79 3.50 -5.06
CA ARG A 3 17.97 3.19 -3.88
C ARG A 3 17.82 4.43 -3.03
N ILE A 4 16.71 4.48 -2.29
CA ILE A 4 16.46 5.54 -1.32
C ILE A 4 17.60 5.63 -0.30
N SER A 5 17.97 6.86 0.08
CA SER A 5 18.92 7.06 1.17
C SER A 5 18.28 6.77 2.53
N LEU A 6 19.10 6.42 3.53
CA LEU A 6 18.65 6.22 4.92
C LEU A 6 17.83 7.41 5.44
N GLN A 7 18.36 8.62 5.25
CA GLN A 7 17.73 9.86 5.71
C GLN A 7 16.33 10.05 5.11
N ASN A 8 16.16 9.82 3.80
CA ASN A 8 14.87 9.94 3.13
C ASN A 8 13.89 8.83 3.58
N ALA A 9 14.39 7.60 3.76
CA ALA A 9 13.57 6.49 4.24
C ALA A 9 13.03 6.74 5.66
N GLU A 10 13.89 7.19 6.57
CA GLU A 10 13.51 7.57 7.93
C GLU A 10 12.50 8.72 7.93
N LYS A 11 12.66 9.69 7.03
CA LYS A 11 11.73 10.81 6.90
C LYS A 11 10.35 10.38 6.44
N ILE A 12 10.28 9.50 5.46
CA ILE A 12 8.99 8.92 4.99
C ILE A 12 8.32 8.14 6.10
N LYS A 13 9.10 7.32 6.84
CA LYS A 13 8.60 6.58 7.98
C LYS A 13 8.06 7.50 9.08
N GLU A 14 8.78 8.58 9.41
CA GLU A 14 8.33 9.60 10.36
C GLU A 14 6.98 10.19 9.93
N ILE A 15 6.87 10.62 8.67
CA ILE A 15 5.62 11.16 8.12
C ILE A 15 4.47 10.15 8.26
N LEU A 16 4.71 8.88 7.92
CA LEU A 16 3.69 7.84 8.05
C LEU A 16 3.28 7.54 9.49
N LEU A 17 4.13 7.79 10.49
CA LEU A 17 3.85 7.44 11.89
C LEU A 17 3.30 8.59 12.72
N TYR A 18 3.52 9.83 12.31
CA TYR A 18 3.23 11.02 13.12
C TYR A 18 2.37 12.08 12.42
N ASN A 19 1.89 11.79 11.21
CA ASN A 19 0.94 12.64 10.52
C ASN A 19 -0.39 11.90 10.30
N SER A 20 -1.41 12.68 9.94
CA SER A 20 -2.77 12.18 9.76
C SER A 20 -3.42 12.79 8.53
N ILE A 21 -4.60 12.28 8.18
CA ILE A 21 -5.48 12.89 7.19
C ILE A 21 -6.16 14.08 7.86
N ASP A 22 -5.93 15.27 7.31
CA ASP A 22 -6.50 16.52 7.81
C ASP A 22 -7.25 17.25 6.69
N ASN A 23 -8.46 17.73 7.00
CA ASN A 23 -9.31 18.54 6.14
C ASN A 23 -9.67 17.94 4.76
N LYS A 24 -9.47 16.63 4.56
CA LYS A 24 -9.79 15.89 3.33
C LYS A 24 -10.25 14.48 3.67
N SER A 25 -11.01 13.85 2.79
CA SER A 25 -11.32 12.43 2.88
C SER A 25 -10.73 11.64 1.71
N ILE A 26 -10.48 10.36 1.94
CA ILE A 26 -10.15 9.37 0.92
C ILE A 26 -11.41 8.53 0.71
N ASN A 27 -11.98 8.62 -0.50
CA ASN A 27 -13.14 7.84 -0.91
C ASN A 27 -12.74 7.02 -2.15
N LEU A 28 -12.82 5.70 -2.05
CA LEU A 28 -12.43 4.75 -3.11
C LEU A 28 -13.53 3.71 -3.29
N GLU A 29 -13.75 3.27 -4.53
CA GLU A 29 -14.75 2.24 -4.86
C GLU A 29 -14.17 1.22 -5.84
N TYR A 30 -14.46 -0.06 -5.57
CA TYR A 30 -13.97 -1.20 -6.36
C TYR A 30 -15.12 -2.15 -6.70
N LYS A 31 -15.38 -2.29 -8.00
CA LYS A 31 -16.56 -2.96 -8.53
C LYS A 31 -16.56 -4.47 -8.28
N ASN A 32 -15.46 -5.16 -8.55
CA ASN A 32 -15.43 -6.63 -8.57
C ASN A 32 -15.41 -7.23 -7.17
N ILE A 33 -14.76 -6.54 -6.23
CA ILE A 33 -14.83 -6.86 -4.79
C ILE A 33 -16.03 -6.22 -4.07
N LYS A 34 -16.80 -5.37 -4.75
CA LYS A 34 -17.96 -4.63 -4.19
C LYS A 34 -17.59 -3.90 -2.90
N THR A 35 -16.52 -3.11 -2.98
CA THR A 35 -15.91 -2.45 -1.82
C THR A 35 -16.00 -0.95 -1.96
N ILE A 36 -16.42 -0.29 -0.88
CA ILE A 36 -16.32 1.16 -0.69
C ILE A 36 -15.39 1.41 0.49
N ILE A 37 -14.49 2.37 0.35
CA ILE A 37 -13.56 2.79 1.39
C ILE A 37 -13.79 4.27 1.63
N ASN A 38 -14.07 4.64 2.87
CA ASN A 38 -14.21 6.03 3.30
C ASN A 38 -13.33 6.25 4.52
N ILE A 39 -12.36 7.14 4.39
CA ILE A 39 -11.41 7.47 5.45
C ILE A 39 -11.33 8.98 5.58
N ASP A 40 -11.48 9.50 6.79
CA ASP A 40 -11.36 10.91 7.11
C ASP A 40 -10.28 11.20 8.16
N GLY A 41 -9.65 10.17 8.74
CA GLY A 41 -8.61 10.32 9.75
C GLY A 41 -7.85 9.03 10.03
N THR A 42 -6.93 9.12 10.99
CA THR A 42 -6.22 7.99 11.58
C THR A 42 -6.09 8.17 13.08
N THR A 43 -5.98 7.07 13.81
CA THR A 43 -5.65 7.13 15.25
C THR A 43 -4.22 7.62 15.46
N GLU A 44 -3.91 7.93 16.72
CA GLU A 44 -2.51 7.96 17.16
C GLU A 44 -1.85 6.60 16.93
N ARG A 45 -0.52 6.60 16.79
CA ARG A 45 0.23 5.37 16.67
C ARG A 45 0.26 4.63 18.00
N GLU A 46 0.21 3.31 17.92
CA GLU A 46 0.39 2.40 19.03
C GLU A 46 1.31 1.24 18.64
N LYS A 47 1.65 0.37 19.60
CA LYS A 47 2.33 -0.89 19.27
C LYS A 47 1.34 -1.85 18.64
N SER A 48 1.76 -2.50 17.55
CA SER A 48 0.91 -3.45 16.87
C SER A 48 0.60 -4.65 17.79
N PRO A 49 -0.68 -5.00 17.99
CA PRO A 49 -1.04 -6.25 18.67
C PRO A 49 -0.85 -7.48 17.77
N LEU A 50 -0.57 -7.28 16.48
CA LEU A 50 -0.38 -8.34 15.49
C LEU A 50 1.09 -8.65 15.23
N PHE A 51 1.98 -7.66 15.40
CA PHE A 51 3.40 -7.75 15.07
C PHE A 51 4.25 -7.01 16.11
N ASP A 52 4.91 -7.76 17.01
CA ASP A 52 5.66 -7.22 18.17
C ASP A 52 6.72 -6.15 17.83
N TYR A 53 7.23 -6.13 16.59
CA TYR A 53 8.27 -5.22 16.11
C TYR A 53 7.76 -4.08 15.21
N MET A 54 6.45 -3.83 15.20
CA MET A 54 5.82 -2.81 14.36
C MET A 54 4.98 -1.84 15.19
N ASP A 55 4.96 -0.58 14.74
CA ASP A 55 3.96 0.40 15.16
C ASP A 55 2.73 0.27 14.26
N MET A 56 1.55 0.60 14.77
CA MET A 56 0.27 0.50 14.08
C MET A 56 -0.56 1.78 14.27
N PHE A 57 -1.39 2.10 13.28
CA PHE A 57 -2.53 2.98 13.46
C PHE A 57 -3.74 2.41 12.72
N ASN A 58 -4.94 2.74 13.21
CA ASN A 58 -6.20 2.43 12.55
C ASN A 58 -6.65 3.60 11.68
N PHE A 59 -7.30 3.30 10.56
CA PHE A 59 -7.99 4.33 9.76
C PHE A 59 -9.37 4.61 10.36
N LEU A 60 -9.78 5.87 10.29
CA LEU A 60 -11.08 6.35 10.77
C LEU A 60 -11.96 6.71 9.58
N CYS A 61 -13.20 6.25 9.61
CA CYS A 61 -14.29 6.69 8.74
C CYS A 61 -14.92 8.01 9.23
N SER A 62 -14.86 8.25 10.54
CA SER A 62 -15.29 9.48 11.19
C SER A 62 -14.39 9.78 12.38
N GLN A 63 -13.66 10.90 12.34
CA GLN A 63 -12.85 11.37 13.47
C GLN A 63 -13.71 11.74 14.69
N GLU A 64 -14.91 12.29 14.48
CA GLU A 64 -15.78 12.76 15.57
C GLU A 64 -16.26 11.65 16.51
N ASN A 65 -16.34 10.41 16.01
CA ASN A 65 -16.92 9.27 16.74
C ASN A 65 -15.98 8.07 16.84
N ASP A 66 -14.68 8.26 16.55
CA ASP A 66 -13.67 7.18 16.52
C ASP A 66 -14.14 5.94 15.75
N ASN A 67 -14.78 6.14 14.58
CA ASN A 67 -15.34 5.03 13.83
C ASN A 67 -14.28 4.38 12.95
N PHE A 68 -13.76 3.22 13.35
CA PHE A 68 -12.75 2.46 12.62
C PHE A 68 -13.26 1.73 11.36
N GLN A 69 -14.58 1.62 11.20
CA GLN A 69 -15.22 0.79 10.16
C GLN A 69 -15.24 1.48 8.80
N CYS A 70 -14.06 1.71 8.23
CA CYS A 70 -13.82 2.46 7.01
C CYS A 70 -13.92 1.64 5.71
N VAL A 71 -14.09 0.31 5.79
CA VAL A 71 -14.19 -0.58 4.62
C VAL A 71 -15.55 -1.25 4.61
N GLU A 72 -16.37 -0.98 3.60
CA GLU A 72 -17.65 -1.64 3.39
C GLU A 72 -17.55 -2.66 2.26
N ILE A 73 -17.92 -3.92 2.53
CA ILE A 73 -17.91 -5.02 1.56
C ILE A 73 -19.24 -5.78 1.67
N ASN A 74 -20.01 -5.82 0.59
CA ASN A 74 -21.35 -6.43 0.58
C ASN A 74 -22.23 -5.92 1.75
N ASN A 75 -22.26 -4.61 1.98
CA ASN A 75 -23.02 -3.93 3.04
C ASN A 75 -22.62 -4.29 4.48
N LYS A 76 -21.45 -4.92 4.67
CA LYS A 76 -20.85 -5.17 5.98
C LYS A 76 -19.61 -4.29 6.13
N LYS A 77 -19.45 -3.69 7.30
CA LYS A 77 -18.34 -2.78 7.57
C LYS A 77 -17.24 -3.48 8.36
N TYR A 78 -16.00 -3.11 8.05
CA TYR A 78 -14.77 -3.70 8.56
C TYR A 78 -13.76 -2.60 8.83
N ASP A 79 -12.83 -2.92 9.72
CA ASP A 79 -11.74 -2.02 10.07
C ASP A 79 -10.60 -2.16 9.07
N LEU A 80 -9.79 -1.12 8.96
CA LEU A 80 -8.57 -1.08 8.16
C LEU A 80 -7.47 -0.49 9.04
N TYR A 81 -6.28 -1.06 8.91
CA TYR A 81 -5.12 -0.65 9.69
C TYR A 81 -3.84 -0.78 8.89
N MET A 82 -2.85 0.03 9.27
CA MET A 82 -1.51 -0.01 8.71
C MET A 82 -0.50 -0.27 9.83
N ASN A 83 0.43 -1.19 9.57
CA ASN A 83 1.57 -1.46 10.44
C ASN A 83 2.85 -1.05 9.75
N ILE A 84 3.79 -0.45 10.48
CA ILE A 84 5.08 0.02 9.96
C ILE A 84 6.19 -0.37 10.92
N GLY A 85 7.23 -1.04 10.44
CA GLY A 85 8.34 -1.48 11.29
C GLY A 85 9.17 -2.62 10.73
N GLY A 86 9.69 -3.44 11.63
CA GLY A 86 10.52 -4.61 11.30
C GLY A 86 9.73 -5.70 10.59
N TRP A 87 10.42 -6.48 9.76
CA TRP A 87 9.87 -7.67 9.12
C TRP A 87 10.87 -8.81 9.18
N GLY A 88 10.42 -10.05 8.96
CA GLY A 88 11.23 -11.26 9.14
C GLY A 88 12.39 -11.47 8.14
N TYR A 89 12.75 -10.46 7.34
CA TYR A 89 13.89 -10.49 6.43
C TYR A 89 14.86 -9.36 6.76
N GLU A 90 16.14 -9.59 6.49
CA GLU A 90 17.15 -8.54 6.55
C GLU A 90 17.04 -7.66 5.29
N TYR A 91 16.87 -6.36 5.52
CA TYR A 91 16.86 -5.33 4.48
C TYR A 91 18.00 -4.34 4.74
N ASP A 92 18.49 -3.71 3.67
CA ASP A 92 19.58 -2.72 3.73
C ASP A 92 19.30 -1.58 4.73
N ILE A 93 18.03 -1.17 4.82
CA ILE A 93 17.54 -0.22 5.83
C ILE A 93 16.49 -0.94 6.68
N PRO A 94 16.79 -1.26 7.96
CA PRO A 94 15.89 -2.03 8.80
C PRO A 94 14.64 -1.24 9.21
N ASN A 95 13.59 -1.96 9.59
CA ASN A 95 12.35 -1.40 10.14
C ASN A 95 11.56 -0.49 9.20
N MET A 96 11.57 -0.78 7.90
CA MET A 96 10.98 0.02 6.82
C MET A 96 9.78 -0.65 6.13
N HIS A 97 9.29 -1.75 6.70
CA HIS A 97 8.21 -2.53 6.12
C HIS A 97 6.84 -1.93 6.42
N ILE A 98 5.97 -1.88 5.41
CA ILE A 98 4.58 -1.41 5.52
C ILE A 98 3.65 -2.58 5.24
N VAL A 99 2.70 -2.81 6.14
CA VAL A 99 1.67 -3.84 6.02
C VAL A 99 0.29 -3.22 6.16
N LEU A 100 -0.59 -3.52 5.21
CA LEU A 100 -1.99 -3.10 5.25
C LEU A 100 -2.89 -4.31 5.53
N GLY A 101 -3.77 -4.19 6.52
CA GLY A 101 -4.68 -5.25 6.93
C GLY A 101 -6.09 -4.74 7.19
N THR A 102 -7.04 -5.67 7.18
CA THR A 102 -8.46 -5.42 7.45
C THR A 102 -9.03 -6.57 8.28
N THR A 103 -10.09 -6.31 9.06
CA THR A 103 -10.80 -7.36 9.80
C THR A 103 -11.66 -8.26 8.90
N PHE A 104 -11.77 -7.95 7.60
CA PHE A 104 -12.40 -8.85 6.63
C PHE A 104 -11.50 -10.03 6.24
N SER A 105 -11.73 -11.19 6.85
CA SER A 105 -10.91 -12.40 6.72
C SER A 105 -10.79 -13.04 5.32
N LYS A 106 -11.54 -12.56 4.31
CA LYS A 106 -11.50 -13.10 2.94
C LYS A 106 -10.60 -12.28 1.99
N ILE A 107 -10.10 -11.13 2.42
CA ILE A 107 -9.08 -10.35 1.69
C ILE A 107 -7.71 -10.69 2.27
N GLY A 108 -6.76 -11.05 1.40
CA GLY A 108 -5.40 -11.41 1.81
C GLY A 108 -5.28 -12.64 2.71
N SER A 109 -4.44 -12.52 3.72
CA SER A 109 -4.25 -13.43 4.84
C SER A 109 -5.04 -12.94 6.06
N LYS A 110 -5.06 -13.71 7.17
CA LYS A 110 -5.77 -13.32 8.39
C LYS A 110 -5.29 -11.99 9.01
N GLN A 111 -4.06 -11.56 8.72
CA GLN A 111 -3.43 -10.41 9.38
C GLN A 111 -3.13 -9.25 8.43
N TYR A 112 -3.07 -9.51 7.11
CA TYR A 112 -2.78 -8.48 6.11
C TYR A 112 -3.05 -8.96 4.69
N PHE A 113 -3.18 -8.02 3.75
CA PHE A 113 -3.38 -8.32 2.34
C PHE A 113 -2.42 -7.60 1.39
N SER A 114 -1.74 -6.56 1.86
CA SER A 114 -0.77 -5.81 1.05
C SER A 114 0.48 -5.48 1.85
N GLN A 115 1.61 -5.42 1.13
CA GLN A 115 2.94 -5.19 1.67
C GLN A 115 3.74 -4.28 0.73
N LEU A 116 4.39 -3.28 1.31
CA LEU A 116 5.40 -2.43 0.66
C LEU A 116 6.64 -2.35 1.54
N GLU A 117 7.77 -1.99 0.95
CA GLU A 117 9.05 -1.89 1.62
C GLU A 117 9.69 -0.54 1.28
N ILE A 118 9.79 0.37 2.26
CA ILE A 118 10.34 1.72 2.03
C ILE A 118 11.83 1.60 1.65
N SER A 119 12.58 0.64 2.22
CA SER A 119 14.00 0.46 1.88
C SER A 119 14.24 0.09 0.41
N GLN A 120 13.22 -0.40 -0.29
CA GLN A 120 13.26 -0.70 -1.72
C GLN A 120 12.83 0.47 -2.60
N ALA A 121 12.42 1.60 -2.02
CA ALA A 121 12.11 2.81 -2.77
C ALA A 121 13.30 3.25 -3.64
N LEU A 122 12.99 3.94 -4.72
CA LEU A 122 13.97 4.53 -5.62
C LEU A 122 13.96 6.04 -5.48
N GLU A 123 15.09 6.68 -5.75
CA GLU A 123 15.15 8.14 -5.80
C GLU A 123 16.00 8.67 -6.96
N ASP A 124 15.63 9.87 -7.41
CA ASP A 124 16.45 10.72 -8.27
C ASP A 124 16.65 12.09 -7.59
N ASP A 125 17.24 13.05 -8.29
CA ASP A 125 17.55 14.37 -7.72
C ASP A 125 16.32 15.12 -7.19
N LYS A 126 15.12 14.82 -7.72
CA LYS A 126 13.90 15.58 -7.45
C LYS A 126 12.87 14.81 -6.65
N CYS A 127 12.84 13.49 -6.78
CA CYS A 127 11.72 12.68 -6.32
C CYS A 127 12.18 11.39 -5.66
N ILE A 128 11.33 10.91 -4.75
CA ILE A 128 11.37 9.56 -4.19
C ILE A 128 10.15 8.81 -4.69
N TYR A 129 10.32 7.53 -4.97
CA TYR A 129 9.31 6.66 -5.53
C TYR A 129 9.17 5.41 -4.66
N LEU A 130 8.02 5.24 -4.02
CA LEU A 130 7.64 3.95 -3.45
C LEU A 130 7.30 3.02 -4.61
N VAL A 131 7.91 1.84 -4.67
CA VAL A 131 7.86 0.99 -5.86
C VAL A 131 7.55 -0.47 -5.55
N LYS A 132 7.08 -1.20 -6.56
CA LYS A 132 6.96 -2.66 -6.57
C LYS A 132 7.52 -3.25 -7.85
N ASN A 133 8.25 -4.36 -7.73
CA ASN A 133 8.86 -5.04 -8.86
C ASN A 133 7.79 -5.81 -9.64
N ILE A 134 7.64 -5.49 -10.92
CA ILE A 134 6.70 -6.15 -11.84
C ILE A 134 7.37 -7.19 -12.73
N SER A 135 8.70 -7.19 -12.85
CA SER A 135 9.45 -8.22 -13.58
C SER A 135 9.50 -9.55 -12.82
N LYS A 136 9.44 -9.52 -11.48
CA LYS A 136 9.52 -10.69 -10.61
C LYS A 136 8.15 -11.24 -10.19
N LEU A 137 8.07 -12.56 -10.10
CA LEU A 137 6.89 -13.27 -9.57
C LEU A 137 6.99 -13.57 -8.07
N SER A 138 8.19 -13.59 -7.50
CA SER A 138 8.47 -13.89 -6.10
C SER A 138 9.76 -13.19 -5.66
N GLY A 139 10.02 -13.18 -4.35
CA GLY A 139 11.17 -12.52 -3.76
C GLY A 139 10.96 -11.03 -3.56
N GLU A 140 12.07 -10.32 -3.35
CA GLU A 140 12.12 -8.89 -3.04
C GLU A 140 11.33 -8.03 -4.03
N GLY A 141 10.52 -7.12 -3.47
CA GLY A 141 9.72 -6.17 -4.24
C GLY A 141 8.56 -6.78 -5.02
N ALA A 142 8.49 -8.11 -5.15
CA ALA A 142 7.47 -8.77 -5.97
C ALA A 142 6.06 -8.59 -5.38
N ILE A 143 5.07 -8.64 -6.28
CA ILE A 143 3.65 -8.61 -5.92
C ILE A 143 3.11 -10.04 -5.93
N SER A 144 3.50 -10.83 -4.92
CA SER A 144 3.13 -12.26 -4.83
C SER A 144 1.61 -12.47 -4.76
N ARG A 145 0.89 -11.58 -4.07
CA ARG A 145 -0.57 -11.62 -3.93
C ARG A 145 -1.29 -11.67 -5.28
N LEU A 146 -0.78 -10.95 -6.28
CA LEU A 146 -1.36 -10.89 -7.62
C LEU A 146 -1.29 -12.23 -8.36
N ASN A 147 -0.43 -13.15 -7.94
CA ASN A 147 -0.33 -14.50 -8.51
C ASN A 147 -1.43 -15.46 -8.00
N SER A 148 -2.22 -15.05 -7.00
CA SER A 148 -3.16 -15.93 -6.30
C SER A 148 -4.15 -16.61 -7.25
N GLY A 149 -4.26 -17.93 -7.15
CA GLY A 149 -5.18 -18.74 -7.96
C GLY A 149 -4.72 -18.99 -9.41
N LEU A 150 -3.53 -18.52 -9.82
CA LEU A 150 -3.02 -18.74 -11.18
C LEU A 150 -1.86 -19.74 -11.20
N LYS A 151 -1.92 -20.68 -12.14
CA LYS A 151 -0.79 -21.57 -12.49
C LYS A 151 0.11 -20.93 -13.54
N GLU A 152 -0.51 -20.50 -14.64
CA GLU A 152 0.19 -20.00 -15.83
C GLU A 152 1.00 -18.73 -15.59
N ARG A 153 2.26 -18.75 -16.04
CA ARG A 153 3.20 -17.62 -15.92
C ARG A 153 2.71 -16.39 -16.69
N ALA A 154 2.20 -16.59 -17.91
CA ALA A 154 1.71 -15.50 -18.76
C ALA A 154 0.57 -14.71 -18.10
N LEU A 155 -0.41 -15.39 -17.49
CA LEU A 155 -1.53 -14.75 -16.79
C LEU A 155 -1.07 -13.93 -15.58
N LYS A 156 -0.01 -14.36 -14.89
CA LYS A 156 0.56 -13.59 -13.75
C LYS A 156 1.16 -12.27 -14.20
N TYR A 157 1.80 -12.22 -15.37
CA TYR A 157 2.31 -10.96 -15.94
C TYR A 157 1.20 -10.11 -16.54
N GLU A 158 0.20 -10.73 -17.16
CA GLU A 158 -1.00 -10.04 -17.64
C GLU A 158 -1.68 -9.23 -16.52
N ARG A 159 -1.87 -9.83 -15.34
CA ARG A 159 -2.41 -9.10 -14.17
C ARG A 159 -1.57 -7.89 -13.77
N ARG A 160 -0.24 -7.95 -13.91
CA ARG A 160 0.65 -6.82 -13.60
C ARG A 160 0.45 -5.68 -14.59
N ASN A 161 0.29 -6.00 -15.88
CA ASN A 161 -0.04 -5.01 -16.91
C ASN A 161 -1.41 -4.37 -16.62
N ARG A 162 -2.42 -5.16 -16.24
CA ARG A 162 -3.73 -4.64 -15.79
C ARG A 162 -3.60 -3.72 -14.58
N LEU A 163 -2.78 -4.08 -13.61
CA LEU A 163 -2.54 -3.28 -12.41
C LEU A 163 -1.96 -1.90 -12.78
N ILE A 164 -0.90 -1.87 -13.60
CA ILE A 164 -0.28 -0.63 -14.09
C ILE A 164 -1.31 0.25 -14.80
N ASN A 165 -2.08 -0.35 -15.72
CA ASN A 165 -3.10 0.36 -16.51
C ASN A 165 -4.23 0.91 -15.64
N ARG A 166 -4.72 0.16 -14.64
CA ARG A 166 -5.80 0.61 -13.73
C ARG A 166 -5.34 1.73 -12.82
N LEU A 167 -4.12 1.63 -12.31
CA LEU A 167 -3.52 2.68 -11.48
C LEU A 167 -3.10 3.90 -12.31
N LYS A 168 -3.07 3.80 -13.65
CA LYS A 168 -2.54 4.81 -14.56
C LYS A 168 -1.14 5.27 -14.15
N THR A 169 -0.35 4.32 -13.65
CA THR A 169 1.00 4.59 -13.15
C THR A 169 2.06 4.30 -14.21
N THR A 170 3.30 4.66 -13.91
CA THR A 170 4.46 4.45 -14.78
C THR A 170 5.46 3.52 -14.12
N THR A 171 6.43 3.05 -14.90
CA THR A 171 7.50 2.18 -14.44
C THR A 171 8.85 2.88 -14.53
N LYS A 172 9.82 2.41 -13.74
CA LYS A 172 11.24 2.76 -13.83
C LYS A 172 12.06 1.50 -13.98
N LEU A 173 13.06 1.54 -14.87
CA LEU A 173 14.07 0.50 -14.97
C LEU A 173 15.13 0.76 -13.90
N TYR A 174 15.41 -0.25 -13.07
CA TYR A 174 16.47 -0.21 -12.06
C TYR A 174 16.96 -1.63 -11.80
N ASP A 175 18.28 -1.82 -11.88
CA ASP A 175 18.94 -3.12 -11.69
C ASP A 175 18.31 -4.23 -12.55
N ASP A 176 18.23 -3.99 -13.88
CA ASP A 176 17.63 -4.88 -14.89
C ASP A 176 16.18 -5.33 -14.62
N ASN A 177 15.48 -4.64 -13.73
CA ASN A 177 14.10 -4.91 -13.37
C ASN A 177 13.21 -3.68 -13.61
N GLU A 178 11.98 -3.94 -14.01
CA GLU A 178 10.94 -2.91 -14.08
C GLU A 178 10.23 -2.80 -12.73
N TRP A 179 10.19 -1.58 -12.23
CA TRP A 179 9.59 -1.21 -10.96
C TRP A 179 8.42 -0.26 -11.23
N MET A 180 7.21 -0.71 -10.92
CA MET A 180 6.02 0.12 -10.97
C MET A 180 6.06 1.13 -9.81
N ILE A 181 5.77 2.39 -10.09
CA ILE A 181 5.63 3.42 -9.07
C ILE A 181 4.27 3.25 -8.39
N VAL A 182 4.28 3.05 -7.07
CA VAL A 182 3.06 3.06 -6.25
C VAL A 182 2.74 4.48 -5.82
N SER A 183 3.72 5.21 -5.27
CA SER A 183 3.56 6.60 -4.86
C SER A 183 4.81 7.41 -5.18
N LYS A 184 4.64 8.72 -5.39
CA LYS A 184 5.70 9.65 -5.75
C LYS A 184 5.70 10.83 -4.79
N ILE A 185 6.87 11.14 -4.25
CA ILE A 185 7.08 12.21 -3.27
C ILE A 185 8.13 13.15 -3.84
N ARG A 186 7.91 14.46 -3.79
CA ARG A 186 8.94 15.42 -4.17
C ARG A 186 9.87 15.64 -2.99
N LYS A 187 11.17 15.64 -3.24
CA LYS A 187 12.18 15.83 -2.18
C LYS A 187 12.10 17.23 -1.55
N GLU A 188 11.75 18.24 -2.34
CA GLU A 188 11.56 19.61 -1.83
C GLU A 188 10.52 19.66 -0.69
N ASP A 189 9.42 18.91 -0.83
CA ASP A 189 8.33 18.88 0.15
C ASP A 189 8.75 18.20 1.47
N LEU A 190 9.78 17.34 1.48
CA LEU A 190 10.27 16.70 2.72
C LEU A 190 10.96 17.68 3.67
N SER A 191 11.39 18.83 3.16
CA SER A 191 12.02 19.88 3.97
C SER A 191 11.03 20.82 4.65
N ASP A 192 9.74 20.76 4.26
CA ASP A 192 8.68 21.63 4.75
C ASP A 192 7.64 20.83 5.56
N LYS A 193 7.63 21.01 6.88
CA LYS A 193 6.71 20.30 7.79
C LYS A 193 5.24 20.57 7.50
N GLU A 194 4.91 21.75 6.96
CA GLU A 194 3.53 22.10 6.57
C GLU A 194 3.02 21.23 5.41
N LYS A 195 3.93 20.57 4.68
CA LYS A 195 3.57 19.63 3.60
C LYS A 195 3.31 18.22 4.11
N TYR A 196 3.69 17.86 5.33
CA TYR A 196 3.73 16.45 5.74
C TYR A 196 2.35 15.78 5.74
N ASN A 197 1.30 16.48 6.17
CA ASN A 197 -0.07 15.94 6.07
C ASN A 197 -0.51 15.72 4.61
N ASN A 198 -0.05 16.56 3.67
CA ASN A 198 -0.34 16.36 2.25
C ASN A 198 0.45 15.18 1.66
N ILE A 199 1.71 15.01 2.09
CA ILE A 199 2.55 13.85 1.71
C ILE A 199 1.90 12.58 2.26
N PHE A 200 1.55 12.55 3.54
CA PHE A 200 0.83 11.47 4.21
C PHE A 200 -0.44 11.10 3.44
N TYR A 201 -1.35 12.07 3.23
CA TYR A 201 -2.59 11.87 2.50
C TYR A 201 -2.37 11.22 1.12
N SER A 202 -1.40 11.74 0.36
CA SER A 202 -1.12 11.24 -1.00
C SER A 202 -0.56 9.82 -0.96
N MET A 203 0.40 9.55 -0.08
CA MET A 203 0.97 8.21 0.09
C MET A 203 -0.07 7.18 0.51
N ILE A 204 -0.90 7.51 1.52
CA ILE A 204 -1.95 6.61 2.00
C ILE A 204 -2.94 6.32 0.87
N LYS A 205 -3.44 7.36 0.19
CA LYS A 205 -4.36 7.18 -0.92
C LYS A 205 -3.79 6.28 -2.02
N ASP A 206 -2.53 6.49 -2.39
CA ASP A 206 -1.84 5.70 -3.41
C ASP A 206 -1.65 4.24 -2.98
N ILE A 207 -1.21 4.00 -1.74
CA ILE A 207 -1.02 2.66 -1.17
C ILE A 207 -2.35 1.91 -1.10
N LEU A 208 -3.42 2.57 -0.65
CA LEU A 208 -4.76 1.99 -0.62
C LEU A 208 -5.24 1.66 -2.03
N ASN A 209 -5.10 2.59 -2.97
CA ASN A 209 -5.50 2.40 -4.36
C ASN A 209 -4.78 1.21 -5.00
N TYR A 210 -3.45 1.14 -4.83
CA TYR A 210 -2.64 0.00 -5.25
C TYR A 210 -3.13 -1.32 -4.63
N SER A 211 -3.33 -1.35 -3.32
CA SER A 211 -3.63 -2.56 -2.57
C SER A 211 -5.00 -3.15 -2.92
N PHE A 212 -6.02 -2.32 -3.01
CA PHE A 212 -7.37 -2.78 -3.34
C PHE A 212 -7.57 -3.04 -4.83
N THR A 213 -6.84 -2.36 -5.72
CA THR A 213 -6.84 -2.70 -7.15
C THR A 213 -6.32 -4.12 -7.40
N ILE A 214 -5.33 -4.58 -6.62
CA ILE A 214 -4.87 -5.98 -6.67
C ILE A 214 -6.01 -6.95 -6.34
N GLU A 215 -6.74 -6.71 -5.25
CA GLU A 215 -7.84 -7.57 -4.84
C GLU A 215 -9.00 -7.54 -5.86
N ASP A 216 -9.28 -6.38 -6.44
CA ASP A 216 -10.29 -6.20 -7.48
C ASP A 216 -9.95 -7.01 -8.75
N ILE A 217 -8.69 -6.98 -9.21
CA ILE A 217 -8.22 -7.81 -10.34
C ILE A 217 -8.37 -9.31 -10.03
N ILE A 218 -7.99 -9.74 -8.81
CA ILE A 218 -8.11 -11.15 -8.41
C ILE A 218 -9.57 -11.60 -8.38
N ALA A 219 -10.49 -10.75 -7.90
CA ALA A 219 -11.91 -11.05 -7.84
C ALA A 219 -12.54 -11.14 -9.23
N GLU A 220 -12.20 -10.23 -10.14
CA GLU A 220 -12.69 -10.25 -11.52
C GLU A 220 -12.39 -11.56 -12.22
N ASP A 221 -11.16 -12.06 -12.11
CA ASP A 221 -10.77 -13.32 -12.75
C ASP A 221 -11.53 -14.52 -12.16
N LYS A 222 -11.83 -14.50 -10.86
CA LYS A 222 -12.66 -15.54 -10.22
C LYS A 222 -14.09 -15.51 -10.76
N ILE A 223 -14.66 -14.32 -10.94
CA ILE A 223 -15.99 -14.15 -11.54
C ILE A 223 -15.98 -14.69 -12.97
N LEU A 224 -15.01 -14.30 -13.80
CA LEU A 224 -14.89 -14.77 -15.18
C LEU A 224 -14.68 -16.30 -15.29
N ALA A 225 -14.00 -16.91 -14.33
CA ALA A 225 -13.82 -18.36 -14.28
C ALA A 225 -15.11 -19.13 -13.93
N THR A 226 -16.06 -18.51 -13.20
CA THR A 226 -17.35 -19.15 -12.85
C THR A 226 -18.41 -19.09 -13.95
N VAL A 227 -18.19 -18.31 -15.01
CA VAL A 227 -19.13 -18.12 -16.13
C VAL A 227 -18.76 -18.98 -17.35
N LYS A 228 -17.62 -19.70 -17.30
CA LYS A 228 -17.15 -20.63 -18.34
C LYS A 228 -17.44 -22.07 -17.92
#